data_AF-A0A929PNM5-F1
#
_entry.id   AF-A0A929PNM5-F1
#
_cell.length_a   1.000
_cell.length_b   1.000
_cell.length_c   1.000
_cell.angle_alpha   90.00
_cell.angle_beta   90.00
_cell.angle_gamma   90.00
#
_symmetry.space_group_name_H-M   'P 1'
#
loop_
_entity.id
_entity.type
_entity.pdbx_description
1 polymer ?
#
loop_
_entity_poly.entity_id
_entity_poly.type
_entity_poly.pdbx_seq_one_letter_code
_entity_poly.pdbx_strand_id
1 'polypeptide(L)'
;MLNRDICEYTNSSFFLIDKNYQLLSFEIDSLDNLGVFLERVPAVGVSIGEIIAHKYRKNFLSLLARAFECNCLSILQKFAVINGNDLVVDIVFTPIGKASEEVDAVSCSIINIMESTDPLRMLRQYSHVTSHELRAPITNILSLSTINNYQHLETYNIQKINQLLGDINMQALKLDRIIQTLNQMLNRKEEPAVFNSLQSSSESQHIVLVDDDVVTNKMHQMLIKRHASDKNLVLFNDPELALDYIREHHPDLILLDLHMPEIDGWKFLELLEAQRIFIDVIIVSSSIDPLERSRARSFSCVKDFYTKPLTIEAVQQLLTH
;
A
#
# COMPACT_ATOMS: atom_id res chain seq x y z
N MET A 1 40.35 -31.64 4.39
CA MET A 1 40.05 -30.33 3.76
C MET A 1 38.88 -30.56 2.82
N LEU A 2 37.65 -30.45 3.31
CA LEU A 2 36.45 -30.43 2.48
C LEU A 2 36.23 -28.97 2.04
N ASN A 3 35.98 -28.78 0.75
CA ASN A 3 35.88 -27.51 0.05
C ASN A 3 35.01 -26.48 0.79
N ARG A 4 35.62 -25.33 1.13
CA ARG A 4 34.92 -24.09 1.50
C ARG A 4 34.25 -23.41 0.28
N ASP A 5 34.53 -23.89 -0.93
CA ASP A 5 34.27 -23.14 -2.16
C ASP A 5 32.89 -23.37 -2.78
N ILE A 6 31.96 -24.04 -2.09
CA ILE A 6 30.57 -24.23 -2.58
C ILE A 6 29.59 -23.20 -1.96
N CYS A 7 30.02 -22.43 -0.95
CA CYS A 7 29.16 -21.48 -0.23
C CYS A 7 29.50 -19.99 -0.46
N GLU A 8 30.20 -19.62 -1.53
CA GLU A 8 30.65 -18.22 -1.72
C GLU A 8 29.63 -17.28 -2.37
N TYR A 9 28.36 -17.65 -2.60
CA TYR A 9 27.44 -16.79 -3.36
C TYR A 9 26.05 -16.50 -2.77
N THR A 10 25.79 -16.80 -1.49
CA THR A 10 24.57 -16.30 -0.85
C THR A 10 24.86 -15.87 0.59
N ASN A 11 24.61 -14.59 0.92
CA ASN A 11 24.47 -14.06 2.28
C ASN A 11 23.23 -14.68 2.97
N SER A 12 23.19 -16.01 3.08
CA SER A 12 22.01 -16.76 3.49
C SER A 12 22.40 -17.71 4.62
N SER A 13 21.79 -17.50 5.77
CA SER A 13 21.88 -18.40 6.92
C SER A 13 21.73 -19.88 6.52
N PHE A 14 22.64 -20.75 6.96
CA PHE A 14 22.65 -22.18 6.61
C PHE A 14 23.07 -23.10 7.76
N PHE A 15 22.68 -24.37 7.67
CA PHE A 15 23.15 -25.47 8.52
C PHE A 15 23.71 -26.60 7.66
N LEU A 16 24.94 -27.05 7.94
CA LEU A 16 25.54 -28.22 7.32
C LEU A 16 25.47 -29.40 8.27
N ILE A 17 24.80 -30.48 7.86
CA ILE A 17 24.44 -31.60 8.74
C ILE A 17 24.97 -32.92 8.17
N ASP A 18 25.54 -33.77 9.01
CA ASP A 18 26.02 -35.11 8.62
C ASP A 18 24.92 -36.20 8.68
N LYS A 19 25.25 -37.41 8.22
CA LYS A 19 24.34 -38.57 8.26
C LYS A 19 23.93 -39.04 9.66
N ASN A 20 24.67 -38.63 10.69
CA ASN A 20 24.32 -38.86 12.09
C ASN A 20 23.48 -37.72 12.66
N TYR A 21 23.00 -36.81 11.81
CA TYR A 21 22.19 -35.65 12.16
C TYR A 21 22.93 -34.66 13.08
N GLN A 22 24.27 -34.68 13.06
CA GLN A 22 25.12 -33.76 13.79
C GLN A 22 25.44 -32.53 12.93
N LEU A 23 25.43 -31.36 13.57
CA LEU A 23 25.79 -30.11 12.90
C LEU A 23 27.30 -30.04 12.68
N LEU A 24 27.75 -30.00 11.43
CA LEU A 24 29.16 -29.87 11.05
C LEU A 24 29.62 -28.41 11.05
N SER A 25 28.78 -27.51 10.52
CA SER A 25 29.01 -26.07 10.48
C SER A 25 27.69 -25.34 10.28
N PHE A 26 27.65 -24.06 10.61
CA PHE A 26 26.49 -23.21 10.35
C PHE A 26 26.92 -21.75 10.22
N GLU A 27 26.10 -20.96 9.56
CA GLU A 27 26.20 -19.50 9.52
C GLU A 27 24.78 -18.96 9.68
N ILE A 28 24.60 -17.95 10.54
CA ILE A 28 23.30 -17.33 10.78
C ILE A 28 23.51 -15.83 10.83
N ASP A 29 22.87 -15.10 9.91
CA ASP A 29 23.01 -13.64 9.77
C ASP A 29 22.41 -12.91 10.97
N SER A 30 21.26 -13.40 11.48
CA SER A 30 20.62 -12.91 12.70
C SER A 30 19.78 -14.00 13.38
N LEU A 31 20.11 -14.31 14.63
CA LEU A 31 19.35 -15.25 15.47
C LEU A 31 17.93 -14.74 15.76
N ASP A 32 17.74 -13.42 15.81
CA ASP A 32 16.44 -12.79 16.08
C ASP A 32 15.42 -13.11 14.99
N ASN A 33 15.87 -13.32 13.76
CA ASN A 33 15.00 -13.61 12.61
C ASN A 33 14.56 -15.09 12.54
N LEU A 34 15.27 -16.02 13.19
CA LEU A 34 14.89 -17.43 13.26
C LEU A 34 14.08 -17.77 14.52
N GLY A 35 14.11 -16.91 15.55
CA GLY A 35 13.17 -16.91 16.67
C GLY A 35 12.88 -18.30 17.27
N VAL A 36 11.60 -18.65 17.39
CA VAL A 36 11.09 -19.93 17.98
C VAL A 36 11.30 -21.14 17.07
N PHE A 37 11.94 -20.98 15.91
CA PHE A 37 12.33 -22.12 15.09
C PHE A 37 13.45 -22.93 15.75
N LEU A 38 14.32 -22.26 16.52
CA LEU A 38 15.43 -22.88 17.26
C LEU A 38 15.07 -22.96 18.75
N GLU A 39 15.18 -24.15 19.35
CA GLU A 39 15.02 -24.38 20.79
C GLU A 39 16.29 -24.04 21.58
N ARG A 40 17.44 -24.18 20.91
CA ARG A 40 18.77 -23.98 21.47
C ARG A 40 19.66 -23.28 20.45
N VAL A 41 20.63 -22.53 20.95
CA VAL A 41 21.66 -21.91 20.10
C VAL A 41 22.43 -23.03 19.38
N PRO A 42 22.59 -22.95 18.05
CA PRO A 42 23.32 -23.97 17.29
C PRO A 42 24.78 -24.07 17.72
N ALA A 43 25.29 -25.30 17.81
CA ALA A 43 26.69 -25.57 18.11
C ALA A 43 27.16 -26.81 17.32
N VAL A 44 28.41 -26.77 16.86
CA VAL A 44 29.01 -27.87 16.09
C VAL A 44 29.08 -29.14 16.94
N GLY A 45 28.73 -30.28 16.35
CA GLY A 45 28.67 -31.60 17.01
C GLY A 45 27.37 -31.88 17.77
N VAL A 46 26.49 -30.88 17.93
CA VAL A 46 25.16 -31.08 18.53
C VAL A 46 24.20 -31.63 17.48
N SER A 47 23.29 -32.53 17.91
CA SER A 47 22.25 -33.04 17.03
C SER A 47 21.31 -31.92 16.59
N ILE A 48 21.00 -31.85 15.30
CA ILE A 48 20.03 -30.88 14.77
C ILE A 48 18.64 -31.06 15.40
N GLY A 49 18.32 -32.27 15.86
CA GLY A 49 17.09 -32.53 16.60
C GLY A 49 17.01 -31.73 17.91
N GLU A 50 18.11 -31.51 18.61
CA GLU A 50 18.14 -30.72 19.85
C GLU A 50 18.11 -29.20 19.61
N ILE A 51 18.53 -28.79 18.41
CA ILE A 51 18.59 -27.39 18.00
C ILE A 51 17.21 -26.93 17.50
N ILE A 52 16.53 -27.74 16.69
CA ILE A 52 15.21 -27.41 16.13
C ILE A 52 14.12 -27.58 17.19
N ALA A 53 13.27 -26.56 17.32
CA ALA A 53 12.14 -26.56 18.25
C ALA A 53 11.24 -27.77 18.06
N HIS A 54 10.80 -28.36 19.18
CA HIS A 54 9.97 -29.56 19.22
C HIS A 54 8.79 -29.55 18.23
N LYS A 55 8.14 -28.39 18.03
CA LYS A 55 7.02 -28.21 17.10
C LYS A 55 7.38 -28.50 15.63
N TYR A 56 8.59 -28.20 15.19
CA TYR A 56 9.04 -28.35 13.80
C TYR A 56 9.91 -29.58 13.57
N ARG A 57 10.52 -30.10 14.64
CA ARG A 57 11.49 -31.21 14.65
C ARG A 57 11.07 -32.40 13.80
N LYS A 58 9.85 -32.92 14.00
CA LYS A 58 9.40 -34.14 13.28
C LYS A 58 9.38 -33.94 11.77
N ASN A 59 8.87 -32.80 11.29
CA ASN A 59 8.78 -32.52 9.86
C ASN A 59 10.17 -32.22 9.27
N PHE A 60 10.97 -31.42 9.98
CA PHE A 60 12.34 -31.11 9.59
C PHE A 60 13.20 -32.37 9.43
N LEU A 61 13.19 -33.26 10.43
CA LEU A 61 13.96 -34.51 10.38
C LEU A 61 13.48 -35.47 9.29
N SER A 62 12.17 -35.50 9.01
CA SER A 62 11.62 -36.29 7.89
C SER A 62 12.14 -35.82 6.53
N LEU A 63 12.18 -34.49 6.32
CA LEU A 63 12.70 -33.91 5.08
C LEU A 63 14.21 -34.08 4.96
N LEU A 64 14.93 -33.96 6.07
CA LEU A 64 16.36 -34.21 6.14
C LEU A 64 16.70 -35.67 5.81
N ALA A 65 15.96 -36.64 6.36
CA ALA A 65 16.11 -38.05 6.03
C ALA A 65 15.91 -38.30 4.53
N ARG A 66 14.85 -37.72 3.95
CA ARG A 66 14.59 -37.79 2.51
C ARG A 66 15.70 -37.17 1.67
N ALA A 67 16.32 -36.09 2.15
CA ALA A 67 17.44 -35.46 1.46
C ALA A 67 18.69 -36.37 1.42
N PHE A 68 18.95 -37.15 2.48
CA PHE A 68 20.02 -38.15 2.49
C PHE A 68 19.74 -39.37 1.60
N GLU A 69 18.46 -39.74 1.42
CA GLU A 69 18.04 -40.89 0.60
C GLU A 69 18.01 -40.60 -0.92
N CYS A 70 18.03 -39.32 -1.32
CA CYS A 70 17.82 -38.91 -2.71
C CYS A 70 19.15 -38.63 -3.45
N ASN A 71 19.36 -39.28 -4.61
CA ASN A 71 20.57 -39.12 -5.44
C ASN A 71 20.68 -37.82 -6.25
N CYS A 72 19.66 -36.95 -6.24
CA CYS A 72 19.73 -35.50 -6.51
C CYS A 72 18.32 -34.94 -6.61
N LEU A 73 18.00 -33.92 -5.81
CA LEU A 73 17.03 -32.83 -6.04
C LEU A 73 16.90 -32.08 -4.71
N SER A 74 17.22 -30.78 -4.70
CA SER A 74 17.06 -29.98 -3.48
C SER A 74 15.58 -29.88 -3.09
N ILE A 75 15.26 -30.03 -1.80
CA ILE A 75 13.88 -29.98 -1.29
C ILE A 75 13.62 -28.59 -0.73
N LEU A 76 12.70 -27.82 -1.33
CA LEU A 76 12.23 -26.55 -0.77
C LEU A 76 11.00 -26.78 0.14
N GLN A 77 11.08 -26.36 1.39
CA GLN A 77 9.98 -26.45 2.35
C GLN A 77 9.77 -25.12 3.09
N LYS A 78 8.49 -24.75 3.24
CA LYS A 78 8.06 -23.61 4.05
C LYS A 78 7.74 -24.05 5.48
N PHE A 79 8.23 -23.32 6.47
CA PHE A 79 7.94 -23.50 7.90
C PHE A 79 7.29 -22.23 8.48
N ALA A 80 6.09 -22.37 9.04
CA ALA A 80 5.41 -21.28 9.73
C ALA A 80 5.91 -21.17 11.19
N VAL A 81 6.67 -20.11 11.48
CA VAL A 81 7.28 -19.82 12.78
C VAL A 81 6.43 -18.78 13.52
N ILE A 82 5.63 -19.26 14.47
CA ILE A 82 4.73 -18.42 15.26
C ILE A 82 5.47 -17.87 16.47
N ASN A 83 5.88 -16.59 16.44
CA ASN A 83 6.18 -15.82 17.64
C ASN A 83 6.16 -14.31 17.37
N GLY A 84 5.11 -13.60 17.79
CA GLY A 84 4.99 -12.13 17.72
C GLY A 84 4.89 -11.52 16.32
N ASN A 85 5.71 -11.98 15.37
CA ASN A 85 5.85 -11.49 14.00
C ASN A 85 5.42 -12.51 12.93
N ASP A 86 4.90 -13.68 13.34
CA ASP A 86 4.43 -14.79 12.49
C ASP A 86 5.24 -14.94 11.19
N LEU A 87 6.42 -15.55 11.24
CA LEU A 87 7.33 -15.63 10.10
C LEU A 87 7.09 -16.91 9.27
N VAL A 88 7.34 -16.85 7.97
CA VAL A 88 7.46 -18.03 7.09
C VAL A 88 8.91 -18.13 6.66
N VAL A 89 9.54 -19.25 7.02
CA VAL A 89 10.93 -19.55 6.68
C VAL A 89 10.94 -20.57 5.55
N ASP A 90 11.54 -20.20 4.42
CA ASP A 90 11.74 -21.07 3.26
C ASP A 90 13.13 -21.72 3.39
N ILE A 91 13.15 -23.04 3.61
CA ILE A 91 14.38 -23.83 3.80
C ILE A 91 14.57 -24.76 2.61
N VAL A 92 15.76 -24.74 2.03
CA VAL A 92 16.17 -25.66 0.97
C VAL A 92 17.18 -26.67 1.51
N PHE A 93 16.84 -27.95 1.42
CA PHE A 93 17.70 -29.07 1.76
C PHE A 93 18.43 -29.54 0.51
N THR A 94 19.75 -29.34 0.45
CA THR A 94 20.60 -29.70 -0.68
C THR A 94 21.58 -30.80 -0.25
N PRO A 95 21.46 -32.03 -0.79
CA PRO A 95 22.43 -33.09 -0.51
C PRO A 95 23.80 -32.76 -1.11
N ILE A 96 24.85 -33.07 -0.35
CA ILE A 96 26.26 -32.87 -0.72
C ILE A 96 26.95 -34.24 -0.61
N GLY A 97 27.38 -34.76 -1.76
CA GLY A 97 28.10 -36.03 -1.86
C GLY A 97 29.13 -35.98 -2.98
N LYS A 98 30.06 -36.93 -2.98
CA LYS A 98 30.98 -37.12 -4.12
C LYS A 98 30.20 -37.68 -5.30
N ALA A 99 30.67 -37.39 -6.51
CA ALA A 99 30.02 -37.76 -7.77
C ALA A 99 30.07 -39.28 -8.06
N SER A 100 29.44 -40.07 -7.17
CA SER A 100 28.97 -41.44 -7.31
C SER A 100 28.62 -41.99 -5.91
N GLU A 101 27.33 -41.96 -5.59
CA GLU A 101 26.58 -42.88 -4.71
C GLU A 101 26.35 -42.57 -3.21
N GLU A 102 27.19 -41.84 -2.47
CA GLU A 102 26.91 -41.56 -1.03
C GLU A 102 26.80 -40.06 -0.73
N VAL A 103 25.65 -39.65 -0.18
CA VAL A 103 25.44 -38.30 0.36
C VAL A 103 26.11 -38.21 1.73
N ASP A 104 27.22 -37.49 1.80
CA ASP A 104 28.02 -37.35 3.02
C ASP A 104 27.42 -36.31 3.99
N ALA A 105 26.76 -35.29 3.46
CA ALA A 105 26.14 -34.21 4.22
C ALA A 105 24.93 -33.61 3.51
N VAL A 106 24.10 -32.87 4.23
CA VAL A 106 23.01 -32.05 3.67
C VAL A 106 23.19 -30.60 4.13
N SER A 107 23.19 -29.67 3.18
CA SER A 107 23.11 -28.24 3.46
C SER A 107 21.65 -27.80 3.54
N CYS A 108 21.25 -27.19 4.65
CA CYS A 108 19.95 -26.58 4.83
C CYS A 108 20.11 -25.06 4.76
N SER A 109 19.80 -24.47 3.61
CA SER A 109 19.92 -23.02 3.39
C SER A 109 18.57 -22.35 3.60
N ILE A 110 18.55 -21.26 4.39
CA ILE A 110 17.37 -20.42 4.57
C ILE A 110 17.40 -19.35 3.49
N ILE A 111 16.46 -19.43 2.55
CA ILE A 111 16.45 -18.55 1.37
C ILE A 111 15.61 -17.30 1.61
N ASN A 112 14.53 -17.43 2.37
CA ASN A 112 13.64 -16.30 2.64
C ASN A 112 13.01 -16.40 4.02
N ILE A 113 12.89 -15.25 4.69
CA ILE A 113 12.16 -15.07 5.94
C ILE A 113 11.13 -13.98 5.65
N MET A 114 9.89 -14.40 5.40
CA MET A 114 8.79 -13.47 5.15
C MET A 114 7.96 -13.30 6.42
N GLU A 115 7.46 -12.10 6.71
CA GLU A 115 6.31 -11.99 7.60
C GLU A 115 5.12 -12.68 6.93
N SER A 116 4.50 -13.64 7.63
CA SER A 116 3.28 -14.27 7.15
C SER A 116 2.20 -13.20 7.03
N THR A 117 1.59 -13.14 5.86
CA THR A 117 0.33 -12.45 5.64
C THR A 117 -0.77 -13.29 6.27
N ASP A 118 -0.78 -13.46 7.61
CA ASP A 118 -1.89 -14.12 8.29
C ASP A 118 -3.13 -13.21 8.19
N PRO A 119 -4.20 -13.63 7.49
CA PRO A 119 -5.44 -12.87 7.43
C PRO A 119 -5.98 -12.54 8.83
N LEU A 120 -5.73 -13.38 9.84
CA LEU A 120 -6.16 -13.13 11.21
C LEU A 120 -5.36 -11.99 11.86
N ARG A 121 -4.06 -11.83 11.57
CA ARG A 121 -3.25 -10.69 12.04
C ARG A 121 -3.73 -9.41 11.39
N MET A 122 -3.98 -9.42 10.08
CA MET A 122 -4.58 -8.26 9.40
C MET A 122 -5.94 -7.91 9.99
N LEU A 123 -6.83 -8.90 10.20
CA LEU A 123 -8.14 -8.69 10.83
C LEU A 123 -8.03 -8.13 12.26
N ARG A 124 -7.06 -8.56 13.06
CA ARG A 124 -6.80 -7.97 14.39
C ARG A 124 -6.32 -6.52 14.29
N GLN A 125 -5.44 -6.22 13.33
CA GLN A 125 -4.98 -4.85 13.08
C GLN A 125 -6.14 -3.96 12.63
N TYR A 126 -6.97 -4.42 11.69
CA TYR A 126 -8.21 -3.75 11.31
C TYR A 126 -9.11 -3.50 12.52
N SER A 127 -9.36 -4.53 13.33
CA SER A 127 -10.19 -4.42 14.52
C SER A 127 -9.66 -3.38 15.52
N HIS A 128 -8.34 -3.27 15.69
CA HIS A 128 -7.73 -2.27 16.56
C HIS A 128 -7.97 -0.85 16.02
N VAL A 129 -7.66 -0.63 14.74
CA VAL A 129 -7.84 0.66 14.08
C VAL A 129 -9.30 1.11 14.11
N THR A 130 -10.25 0.22 13.79
CA THR A 130 -11.69 0.57 13.76
C THR A 130 -12.28 0.79 15.15
N SER A 131 -11.85 0.03 16.15
CA SER A 131 -12.47 0.07 17.49
C SER A 131 -11.89 1.16 18.39
N HIS A 132 -10.61 1.51 18.20
CA HIS A 132 -9.89 2.43 19.07
C HIS A 132 -9.49 3.72 18.33
N GLU A 133 -8.70 3.60 17.27
CA GLU A 133 -8.11 4.77 16.61
C GLU A 133 -9.14 5.61 15.83
N LEU A 134 -10.05 4.98 15.08
CA LEU A 134 -11.13 5.68 14.37
C LEU A 134 -12.16 6.29 15.33
N ARG A 135 -12.43 5.62 16.45
CA ARG A 135 -13.48 6.05 17.39
C ARG A 135 -13.14 7.36 18.09
N ALA A 136 -11.88 7.58 18.44
CA ALA A 136 -11.45 8.79 19.16
C ALA A 136 -11.73 10.10 18.40
N PRO A 137 -11.29 10.31 17.14
CA PRO A 137 -11.58 11.53 16.40
C PRO A 137 -13.07 11.68 16.05
N ILE A 138 -13.79 10.59 15.76
CA ILE A 138 -15.25 10.64 15.54
C ILE A 138 -15.96 11.16 16.79
N THR A 139 -15.63 10.60 17.96
CA THR A 139 -16.24 11.02 19.25
C THR A 139 -15.97 12.49 19.52
N ASN A 140 -14.76 12.97 19.24
CA ASN A 140 -14.41 14.37 19.40
C ASN A 140 -15.19 15.28 18.44
N ILE A 141 -15.30 14.93 17.14
CA ILE A 141 -16.10 15.70 16.16
C ILE A 141 -17.55 15.77 16.59
N LEU A 142 -18.15 14.63 16.97
CA LEU A 142 -19.55 14.59 17.42
C LEU A 142 -19.73 15.47 18.67
N SER A 143 -18.84 15.35 19.65
CA SER A 143 -18.88 16.17 20.87
C SER A 143 -18.80 17.66 20.53
N LEU A 144 -17.84 18.07 19.69
CA LEU A 144 -17.68 19.46 19.23
C LEU A 144 -18.91 19.95 18.45
N SER A 145 -19.50 19.10 17.61
CA SER A 145 -20.70 19.44 16.83
C SER A 145 -21.94 19.68 17.73
N THR A 146 -22.06 18.95 18.83
CA THR A 146 -23.16 19.12 19.79
C THR A 146 -23.06 20.38 20.63
N ILE A 147 -21.89 21.02 20.71
CA ILE A 147 -21.70 22.30 21.41
C ILE A 147 -22.55 23.41 20.75
N ASN A 148 -22.81 23.34 19.44
CA ASN A 148 -23.69 24.29 18.75
C ASN A 148 -25.17 24.18 19.16
N ASN A 149 -25.58 23.08 19.80
CA ASN A 149 -26.98 22.86 20.22
C ASN A 149 -27.29 23.38 21.63
N TYR A 150 -26.28 23.81 22.40
CA TYR A 150 -26.49 24.33 23.76
C TYR A 150 -26.06 25.80 23.88
N GLN A 151 -27.09 26.65 24.00
CA GLN A 151 -27.11 28.05 24.43
C GLN A 151 -26.52 29.11 23.46
N HIS A 152 -27.42 29.99 23.02
CA HIS A 152 -27.21 31.30 22.41
C HIS A 152 -25.92 31.45 21.59
N LEU A 153 -26.01 31.27 20.28
CA LEU A 153 -24.95 31.63 19.31
C LEU A 153 -24.41 33.06 19.54
N GLU A 154 -25.21 33.95 20.14
CA GLU A 154 -24.86 35.31 20.54
C GLU A 154 -23.72 35.40 21.58
N THR A 155 -23.47 34.33 22.35
CA THR A 155 -22.40 34.30 23.38
C THR A 155 -21.02 33.90 22.84
N TYR A 156 -20.94 33.36 21.62
CA TYR A 156 -19.68 32.93 21.03
C TYR A 156 -19.06 34.05 20.20
N ASN A 157 -17.88 34.52 20.58
CA ASN A 157 -17.12 35.46 19.76
C ASN A 157 -16.48 34.74 18.55
N ILE A 158 -16.10 35.50 17.53
CA ILE A 158 -15.46 35.00 16.30
C ILE A 158 -14.21 34.14 16.61
N GLN A 159 -13.43 34.52 17.64
CA GLN A 159 -12.25 33.77 18.05
C GLN A 159 -12.60 32.36 18.52
N LYS A 160 -13.68 32.21 19.31
CA LYS A 160 -14.11 30.91 19.83
C LYS A 160 -14.68 30.02 18.73
N ILE A 161 -15.41 30.60 17.78
CA ILE A 161 -15.90 29.88 16.58
C ILE A 161 -14.71 29.36 15.76
N ASN A 162 -13.73 30.21 15.48
CA ASN A 162 -12.53 29.81 14.74
C ASN A 162 -11.74 28.71 15.47
N GLN A 163 -11.66 28.77 16.80
CA GLN A 163 -11.04 27.71 17.59
C GLN A 163 -11.78 26.37 17.42
N LEU A 164 -13.11 26.36 17.57
CA LEU A 164 -13.91 25.14 17.41
C LEU A 164 -13.81 24.54 16.00
N LEU A 165 -13.83 25.39 14.96
CA LEU A 165 -13.60 24.95 13.58
C LEU A 165 -12.19 24.37 13.38
N GLY A 166 -11.17 25.00 13.99
CA GLY A 166 -9.81 24.47 14.02
C GLY A 166 -9.73 23.10 14.68
N ASP A 167 -10.41 22.92 15.81
CA ASP A 167 -10.45 21.65 16.53
C ASP A 167 -11.14 20.55 15.72
N ILE A 168 -12.25 20.87 15.04
CA ILE A 168 -12.94 19.94 14.12
C ILE A 168 -12.00 19.53 12.97
N ASN A 169 -11.33 20.49 12.34
CA ASN A 169 -10.41 20.22 11.24
C ASN A 169 -9.24 19.32 11.69
N MET A 170 -8.71 19.55 12.90
CA MET A 170 -7.66 18.69 13.47
C MET A 170 -8.12 17.24 13.67
N GLN A 171 -9.39 17.00 14.01
CA GLN A 171 -9.91 15.64 14.09
C GLN A 171 -10.14 15.02 12.70
N ALA A 172 -10.60 15.81 11.73
CA ALA A 172 -10.76 15.36 10.34
C ALA A 172 -9.41 14.90 9.74
N LEU A 173 -8.33 15.67 9.97
CA LEU A 173 -6.98 15.28 9.56
C LEU A 173 -6.48 13.99 10.23
N LYS A 174 -6.88 13.73 11.48
CA LYS A 174 -6.57 12.45 12.14
C LYS A 174 -7.31 11.29 11.50
N LEU A 175 -8.58 11.48 11.11
CA LEU A 175 -9.34 10.47 10.37
C LEU A 175 -8.69 10.14 9.03
N ASP A 176 -8.28 11.15 8.28
CA ASP A 176 -7.63 10.96 6.98
C ASP A 176 -6.36 10.09 7.09
N ARG A 177 -5.50 10.36 8.09
CA ARG A 177 -4.30 9.52 8.36
C ARG A 177 -4.64 8.07 8.66
N ILE A 178 -5.75 7.82 9.36
CA ILE A 178 -6.19 6.46 9.66
C ILE A 178 -6.67 5.77 8.38
N ILE A 179 -7.43 6.46 7.53
CA ILE A 179 -7.86 5.94 6.22
C ILE A 179 -6.64 5.60 5.35
N GLN A 180 -5.62 6.45 5.32
CA GLN A 180 -4.36 6.18 4.62
C GLN A 180 -3.64 4.94 5.16
N THR A 181 -3.57 4.79 6.50
CA THR A 181 -2.96 3.62 7.14
C THR A 181 -3.69 2.33 6.77
N LEU A 182 -5.03 2.35 6.76
CA LEU A 182 -5.84 1.21 6.34
C LEU A 182 -5.62 0.85 4.87
N ASN A 183 -5.54 1.84 3.98
CA ASN A 183 -5.25 1.59 2.57
C ASN A 183 -3.83 1.04 2.34
N GLN A 184 -2.84 1.52 3.09
CA GLN A 184 -1.48 0.94 3.05
C GLN A 184 -1.43 -0.49 3.56
N MET A 185 -2.24 -0.83 4.57
CA MET A 185 -2.37 -2.21 5.04
C MET A 185 -2.91 -3.13 3.94
N LEU A 186 -3.86 -2.67 3.13
CA LEU A 186 -4.42 -3.41 2.00
C LEU A 186 -3.42 -3.53 0.83
N ASN A 187 -2.74 -2.43 0.49
CA ASN A 187 -2.06 -2.27 -0.80
C ASN A 187 -0.51 -2.29 -0.71
N ARG A 188 0.07 -3.14 0.15
CA ARG A 188 1.52 -3.20 0.51
C ARG A 188 2.55 -3.31 -0.64
N LYS A 189 2.18 -3.32 -1.92
CA LYS A 189 3.08 -3.64 -3.05
C LYS A 189 3.15 -2.66 -4.21
N GLU A 190 2.46 -1.52 -4.17
CA GLU A 190 2.52 -0.58 -5.29
C GLU A 190 3.31 0.67 -4.90
N GLU A 191 4.46 0.86 -5.56
CA GLU A 191 5.15 2.15 -5.53
C GLU A 191 4.20 3.24 -6.01
N PRO A 192 4.25 4.47 -5.45
CA PRO A 192 3.47 5.58 -5.95
C PRO A 192 3.91 5.86 -7.39
N ALA A 193 3.12 5.35 -8.34
CA ALA A 193 3.38 5.56 -9.73
C ALA A 193 3.28 7.08 -9.98
N VAL A 194 4.28 7.69 -10.61
CA VAL A 194 4.36 9.15 -10.85
C VAL A 194 3.75 9.46 -12.23
N PHE A 195 2.85 10.44 -12.35
CA PHE A 195 2.37 10.88 -13.66
C PHE A 195 3.52 11.60 -14.37
N ASN A 196 3.70 11.40 -15.67
CA ASN A 196 4.80 12.06 -16.38
C ASN A 196 4.63 13.57 -16.29
N SER A 197 5.66 14.26 -15.78
CA SER A 197 5.72 15.72 -15.72
C SER A 197 5.47 16.32 -17.11
N LEU A 198 4.46 17.18 -17.20
CA LEU A 198 4.07 17.86 -18.43
C LEU A 198 5.20 18.74 -18.98
N GLN A 199 5.34 18.76 -20.31
CA GLN A 199 6.03 19.84 -21.01
C GLN A 199 5.06 21.02 -21.10
N SER A 200 5.46 22.15 -20.50
CA SER A 200 4.73 23.42 -20.44
C SER A 200 4.10 23.78 -21.78
N SER A 201 2.76 23.79 -21.86
CA SER A 201 2.03 24.29 -23.02
C SER A 201 0.76 25.02 -22.58
N SER A 202 0.81 26.36 -22.65
CA SER A 202 -0.28 27.34 -22.48
C SER A 202 -1.09 27.31 -21.16
N GLU A 203 -1.18 28.47 -20.51
CA GLU A 203 -2.12 28.71 -19.41
C GLU A 203 -3.54 28.30 -19.79
N SER A 204 -4.06 27.19 -19.25
CA SER A 204 -5.46 26.78 -19.44
C SER A 204 -6.38 27.93 -19.05
N GLN A 205 -7.13 28.51 -20.00
CA GLN A 205 -7.99 29.68 -19.76
C GLN A 205 -9.45 29.26 -19.53
N HIS A 206 -9.89 28.18 -20.15
CA HIS A 206 -11.23 27.62 -20.01
C HIS A 206 -11.18 26.23 -19.35
N ILE A 207 -11.64 26.16 -18.11
CA ILE A 207 -11.64 24.94 -17.30
C ILE A 207 -13.07 24.51 -17.02
N VAL A 208 -13.38 23.25 -17.30
CA VAL A 208 -14.65 22.62 -16.98
C VAL A 208 -14.48 21.73 -15.75
N LEU A 209 -15.35 21.88 -14.75
CA LEU A 209 -15.38 21.03 -13.57
C LEU A 209 -16.63 20.15 -13.59
N VAL A 210 -16.44 18.84 -13.51
CA VAL A 210 -17.49 17.83 -13.59
C VAL A 210 -17.49 17.01 -12.31
N ASP A 211 -18.50 17.21 -11.47
CA ASP A 211 -18.62 16.60 -10.14
C ASP A 211 -20.09 16.66 -9.71
N ASP A 212 -20.70 15.52 -9.36
CA ASP A 212 -22.11 15.45 -8.96
C ASP A 212 -22.37 16.12 -7.59
N ASP A 213 -21.33 16.22 -6.74
CA ASP A 213 -21.39 16.96 -5.50
C ASP A 213 -21.27 18.47 -5.77
N VAL A 214 -22.43 19.11 -5.84
CA VAL A 214 -22.58 20.57 -6.00
C VAL A 214 -21.74 21.38 -5.00
N VAL A 215 -21.57 20.89 -3.76
CA VAL A 215 -20.81 21.59 -2.73
C VAL A 215 -19.32 21.49 -3.02
N THR A 216 -18.83 20.29 -3.31
CA THR A 216 -17.43 20.04 -3.69
C THR A 216 -17.07 20.83 -4.96
N ASN A 217 -17.93 20.78 -5.98
CA ASN A 217 -17.72 21.48 -7.24
C ASN A 217 -17.61 23.01 -7.05
N LYS A 218 -18.50 23.61 -6.24
CA LYS A 218 -18.43 25.04 -5.88
C LYS A 218 -17.20 25.39 -5.04
N MET A 219 -16.82 24.53 -4.10
CA MET A 219 -15.62 24.73 -3.28
C MET A 219 -14.36 24.76 -4.15
N HIS A 220 -14.23 23.83 -5.10
CA HIS A 220 -13.14 23.84 -6.08
C HIS A 220 -13.15 25.12 -6.94
N GLN A 221 -14.32 25.56 -7.42
CA GLN A 221 -14.44 26.83 -8.15
C GLN A 221 -13.94 28.03 -7.33
N MET A 222 -14.36 28.13 -6.06
CA MET A 222 -13.94 29.22 -5.17
C MET A 222 -12.44 29.19 -4.91
N LEU A 223 -11.88 28.00 -4.72
CA LEU A 223 -10.45 27.80 -4.52
C LEU A 223 -9.64 28.24 -5.75
N ILE A 224 -10.04 27.79 -6.94
CA ILE A 224 -9.37 28.15 -8.20
C ILE A 224 -9.47 29.66 -8.45
N LYS A 225 -10.66 30.26 -8.35
CA LYS A 225 -10.85 31.71 -8.56
C LYS A 225 -10.06 32.58 -7.59
N ARG A 226 -9.77 32.09 -6.39
CA ARG A 226 -8.96 32.82 -5.40
C ARG A 226 -7.49 32.92 -5.83
N HIS A 227 -7.00 31.95 -6.60
CA HIS A 227 -5.59 31.87 -7.02
C HIS A 227 -5.37 32.25 -8.49
N ALA A 228 -6.37 32.07 -9.34
CA ALA A 228 -6.37 32.47 -10.74
C ALA A 228 -7.76 33.00 -11.12
N SER A 229 -7.97 34.29 -10.90
CA SER A 229 -9.26 34.96 -11.08
C SER A 229 -9.62 35.22 -12.55
N ASP A 230 -8.64 35.12 -13.44
CA ASP A 230 -8.75 35.29 -14.88
C ASP A 230 -9.35 34.06 -15.60
N LYS A 231 -9.38 32.91 -14.94
CA LYS A 231 -9.87 31.66 -15.53
C LYS A 231 -11.38 31.63 -15.71
N ASN A 232 -11.81 31.21 -16.90
CA ASN A 232 -13.21 30.89 -17.17
C ASN A 232 -13.52 29.49 -16.65
N LEU A 233 -14.33 29.41 -15.59
CA LEU A 233 -14.70 28.15 -14.93
C LEU A 233 -16.18 27.84 -15.18
N VAL A 234 -16.45 26.69 -15.79
CA VAL A 234 -17.81 26.19 -16.02
C VAL A 234 -18.02 24.92 -15.20
N LEU A 235 -19.16 24.85 -14.50
CA LEU A 235 -19.49 23.78 -13.56
C LEU A 235 -20.60 22.90 -14.15
N PHE A 236 -20.41 21.60 -14.08
CA PHE A 236 -21.44 20.62 -14.37
C PHE A 236 -21.54 19.62 -13.22
N ASN A 237 -22.78 19.38 -12.78
CA ASN A 237 -23.09 18.29 -11.84
C ASN A 237 -23.77 17.11 -12.55
N ASP A 238 -23.93 17.23 -13.87
CA ASP A 238 -24.46 16.21 -14.74
C ASP A 238 -23.39 15.93 -15.82
N PRO A 239 -22.82 14.71 -15.84
CA PRO A 239 -21.78 14.35 -16.79
C PRO A 239 -22.26 14.35 -18.25
N GLU A 240 -23.55 14.14 -18.55
CA GLU A 240 -24.07 14.19 -19.91
C GLU A 240 -24.07 15.62 -20.44
N LEU A 241 -24.57 16.56 -19.63
CA LEU A 241 -24.55 17.99 -19.97
C LEU A 241 -23.13 18.52 -20.15
N ALA A 242 -22.17 18.01 -19.35
CA ALA A 242 -20.77 18.33 -19.51
C ALA A 242 -20.22 17.86 -20.87
N LEU A 243 -20.51 16.61 -21.25
CA LEU A 243 -20.07 16.07 -22.55
C LEU A 243 -20.63 16.88 -23.73
N ASP A 244 -21.91 17.24 -23.68
CA ASP A 244 -22.55 18.04 -24.73
C ASP A 244 -21.87 19.42 -24.83
N TYR A 245 -21.62 20.08 -23.70
CA TYR A 245 -20.92 21.36 -23.68
C TYR A 245 -19.50 21.27 -24.23
N ILE A 246 -18.75 20.25 -23.81
CA ILE A 246 -17.36 20.01 -24.21
C ILE A 246 -17.24 19.85 -25.74
N ARG A 247 -18.20 19.17 -26.37
CA ARG A 247 -18.22 18.99 -27.84
C ARG A 247 -18.35 20.31 -28.59
N GLU A 248 -19.07 21.28 -28.05
CA GLU A 248 -19.34 22.55 -28.71
C GLU A 248 -18.27 23.61 -28.39
N HIS A 249 -17.73 23.62 -27.18
CA HIS A 249 -16.94 24.73 -26.65
C HIS A 249 -15.45 24.44 -26.50
N HIS A 250 -15.01 23.18 -26.62
CA HIS A 250 -13.61 22.76 -26.58
C HIS A 250 -12.79 23.43 -25.45
N PRO A 251 -13.07 23.13 -24.18
CA PRO A 251 -12.28 23.66 -23.07
C PRO A 251 -10.82 23.18 -23.13
N ASP A 252 -9.94 23.90 -22.44
CA ASP A 252 -8.51 23.57 -22.37
C ASP A 252 -8.26 22.43 -21.38
N LEU A 253 -9.03 22.38 -20.29
CA LEU A 253 -8.85 21.45 -19.18
C LEU A 253 -10.18 21.00 -18.59
N ILE A 254 -10.27 19.72 -18.24
CA ILE A 254 -11.39 19.14 -17.49
C ILE A 254 -10.90 18.66 -16.13
N LEU A 255 -11.56 19.11 -15.06
CA LEU A 255 -11.43 18.53 -13.72
C LEU A 255 -12.58 17.56 -13.52
N LEU A 256 -12.27 16.28 -13.41
CA LEU A 256 -13.27 15.21 -13.45
C LEU A 256 -13.28 14.42 -12.13
N ASP A 257 -14.45 14.30 -11.50
CA ASP A 257 -14.65 13.27 -10.48
C ASP A 257 -14.85 11.89 -11.13
N LEU A 258 -14.33 10.86 -10.47
CA LEU A 258 -14.55 9.47 -10.90
C LEU A 258 -15.88 8.94 -10.39
N HIS A 259 -16.27 9.24 -9.16
CA HIS A 259 -17.38 8.58 -8.50
C HIS A 259 -18.67 9.38 -8.61
N MET A 260 -19.28 9.39 -9.80
CA MET A 260 -20.57 10.04 -10.07
C MET A 260 -21.70 9.02 -10.29
N PRO A 261 -22.95 9.31 -9.85
CA PRO A 261 -24.11 8.52 -10.19
C PRO A 261 -24.44 8.63 -11.69
N GLU A 262 -24.99 7.57 -12.28
CA GLU A 262 -25.39 7.43 -13.69
C GLU A 262 -24.22 7.19 -14.67
N ILE A 263 -23.41 8.21 -14.97
CA ILE A 263 -22.18 8.06 -15.75
C ILE A 263 -21.00 8.24 -14.80
N ASP A 264 -20.44 7.12 -14.39
CA ASP A 264 -19.16 7.05 -13.69
C ASP A 264 -18.08 7.78 -14.54
N GLY A 265 -17.19 8.55 -13.90
CA GLY A 265 -16.11 9.27 -14.58
C GLY A 265 -15.20 8.35 -15.41
N TRP A 266 -15.11 7.06 -15.10
CA TRP A 266 -14.48 6.08 -15.98
C TRP A 266 -15.16 5.99 -17.34
N LYS A 267 -16.49 5.97 -17.36
CA LYS A 267 -17.27 5.94 -18.59
C LYS A 267 -17.18 7.25 -19.35
N PHE A 268 -17.10 8.37 -18.63
CA PHE A 268 -16.83 9.68 -19.21
C PHE A 268 -15.50 9.69 -20.00
N LEU A 269 -14.42 9.19 -19.42
CA LEU A 269 -13.12 9.06 -20.09
C LEU A 269 -13.18 8.17 -21.33
N GLU A 270 -13.85 7.00 -21.24
CA GLU A 270 -14.07 6.12 -22.39
C GLU A 270 -14.81 6.82 -23.54
N LEU A 271 -15.80 7.66 -23.21
CA LEU A 271 -16.56 8.42 -24.21
C LEU A 271 -15.71 9.50 -24.87
N LEU A 272 -14.85 10.20 -24.13
CA LEU A 272 -13.92 11.17 -24.70
C LEU A 272 -12.99 10.51 -25.73
N GLU A 273 -12.37 9.37 -25.38
CA GLU A 273 -11.47 8.65 -26.29
C GLU A 273 -12.22 8.07 -27.50
N ALA A 274 -13.40 7.46 -27.28
CA ALA A 274 -14.21 6.91 -28.37
C ALA A 274 -14.67 7.98 -29.36
N GLN A 275 -14.95 9.19 -28.88
CA GLN A 275 -15.34 10.35 -29.69
C GLN A 275 -14.15 11.14 -30.23
N ARG A 276 -12.91 10.73 -29.92
CA ARG A 276 -11.66 11.42 -30.30
C ARG A 276 -11.61 12.88 -29.84
N ILE A 277 -12.11 13.14 -28.63
CA ILE A 277 -12.01 14.44 -27.98
C ILE A 277 -10.66 14.48 -27.25
N PHE A 278 -9.73 15.29 -27.76
CA PHE A 278 -8.37 15.44 -27.23
C PHE A 278 -8.30 16.67 -26.33
N ILE A 279 -8.82 16.54 -25.11
CA ILE A 279 -8.75 17.58 -24.07
C ILE A 279 -8.02 16.97 -22.88
N ASP A 280 -7.21 17.78 -22.22
CA ASP A 280 -6.48 17.35 -21.04
C ASP A 280 -7.46 17.17 -19.87
N VAL A 281 -7.35 16.04 -19.19
CA VAL A 281 -8.19 15.69 -18.04
C VAL A 281 -7.31 15.54 -16.81
N ILE A 282 -7.70 16.21 -15.74
CA ILE A 282 -7.14 15.97 -14.41
C ILE A 282 -8.24 15.34 -13.57
N ILE A 283 -7.94 14.17 -13.02
CA ILE A 283 -8.88 13.49 -12.14
C ILE A 283 -8.79 14.11 -10.75
N VAL A 284 -9.95 14.36 -10.14
CA VAL A 284 -10.09 14.84 -8.77
C VAL A 284 -11.05 13.91 -8.05
N SER A 285 -10.52 12.89 -7.36
CA SER A 285 -11.32 11.82 -6.76
C SER A 285 -11.24 11.81 -5.23
N SER A 286 -12.32 11.40 -4.56
CA SER A 286 -12.31 11.12 -3.11
C SER A 286 -11.58 9.83 -2.75
N SER A 287 -11.29 8.99 -3.74
CA SER A 287 -10.59 7.72 -3.54
C SER A 287 -9.09 7.92 -3.39
N ILE A 288 -8.51 7.18 -2.46
CA ILE A 288 -7.05 7.09 -2.28
C ILE A 288 -6.51 5.71 -2.72
N ASP A 289 -7.32 4.94 -3.46
CA ASP A 289 -6.94 3.62 -3.98
C ASP A 289 -5.87 3.76 -5.10
N PRO A 290 -4.66 3.20 -4.91
CA PRO A 290 -3.63 3.17 -5.94
C PRO A 290 -4.10 2.51 -7.25
N LEU A 291 -5.01 1.53 -7.19
CA LEU A 291 -5.51 0.83 -8.39
C LEU A 291 -6.27 1.77 -9.32
N GLU A 292 -7.04 2.71 -8.78
CA GLU A 292 -7.71 3.75 -9.56
C GLU A 292 -6.70 4.69 -10.20
N ARG A 293 -5.66 5.10 -9.45
CA ARG A 293 -4.57 5.92 -10.01
C ARG A 293 -3.81 5.20 -11.12
N SER A 294 -3.66 3.88 -11.03
CA SER A 294 -3.05 3.05 -12.07
C SER A 294 -3.94 2.97 -13.32
N ARG A 295 -5.24 2.70 -13.13
CA ARG A 295 -6.23 2.67 -14.22
C ARG A 295 -6.36 4.02 -14.93
N ALA A 296 -6.32 5.13 -14.20
CA ALA A 296 -6.36 6.49 -14.75
C ALA A 296 -5.30 6.72 -15.84
N ARG A 297 -4.10 6.14 -15.69
CA ARG A 297 -2.99 6.28 -16.64
C ARG A 297 -3.20 5.56 -17.96
N SER A 298 -4.10 4.58 -18.01
CA SER A 298 -4.37 3.90 -19.28
C SER A 298 -5.09 4.81 -20.27
N PHE A 299 -5.67 5.91 -19.80
CA PHE A 299 -6.33 6.92 -20.63
C PHE A 299 -5.33 8.01 -21.04
N SER A 300 -5.24 8.25 -22.33
CA SER A 300 -4.27 9.17 -22.94
C SER A 300 -4.53 10.65 -22.65
N CYS A 301 -5.81 11.00 -22.41
CA CYS A 301 -6.25 12.34 -22.04
C CYS A 301 -5.94 12.69 -20.58
N VAL A 302 -5.75 11.70 -19.70
CA VAL A 302 -5.51 11.93 -18.27
C VAL A 302 -4.07 12.37 -18.04
N LYS A 303 -3.88 13.58 -17.50
CA LYS A 303 -2.56 14.18 -17.25
C LYS A 303 -2.11 14.04 -15.80
N ASP A 304 -3.04 14.13 -14.86
CA ASP A 304 -2.74 13.97 -13.45
C ASP A 304 -3.96 13.48 -12.65
N PHE A 305 -3.72 13.14 -11.40
CA PHE A 305 -4.71 12.66 -10.44
C PHE A 305 -4.45 13.28 -9.07
N TYR A 306 -5.45 13.98 -8.56
CA TYR A 306 -5.47 14.57 -7.24
C TYR A 306 -6.56 13.95 -6.37
N THR A 307 -6.27 13.83 -5.08
CA THR A 307 -7.24 13.39 -4.08
C THR A 307 -7.97 14.60 -3.50
N LYS A 308 -9.29 14.49 -3.35
CA LYS A 308 -10.10 15.49 -2.63
C LYS A 308 -9.74 15.49 -1.13
N PRO A 309 -9.83 16.65 -0.45
CA PRO A 309 -10.09 17.98 -1.00
C PRO A 309 -8.85 18.55 -1.71
N LEU A 310 -9.06 19.29 -2.81
CA LEU A 310 -7.97 20.02 -3.45
C LEU A 310 -7.36 21.04 -2.49
N THR A 311 -6.04 21.04 -2.37
CA THR A 311 -5.31 22.05 -1.60
C THR A 311 -4.92 23.24 -2.49
N ILE A 312 -4.52 24.34 -1.85
CA ILE A 312 -4.02 25.53 -2.56
C ILE A 312 -2.80 25.17 -3.42
N GLU A 313 -1.90 24.37 -2.85
CA GLU A 313 -0.68 23.92 -3.52
C GLU A 313 -1.00 23.05 -4.74
N ALA A 314 -1.98 22.14 -4.61
CA ALA A 314 -2.45 21.32 -5.72
C ALA A 314 -3.03 22.18 -6.85
N VAL A 315 -3.84 23.19 -6.52
CA VAL A 315 -4.39 24.13 -7.52
C VAL A 315 -3.29 24.94 -8.20
N GLN A 316 -2.26 25.38 -7.47
CA GLN A 316 -1.13 26.09 -8.06
C GLN A 316 -0.36 25.22 -9.05
N GLN A 317 -0.12 23.95 -8.70
CA GLN A 317 0.52 22.98 -9.61
C GLN A 317 -0.34 22.75 -10.85
N LEU A 318 -1.63 22.48 -10.65
CA LEU A 318 -2.60 22.24 -11.71
C LEU A 318 -2.66 23.38 -12.74
N LEU A 319 -2.54 24.63 -12.31
CA LEU A 319 -2.63 25.81 -13.18
C LEU A 319 -1.29 26.27 -13.76
N THR A 320 -0.16 25.74 -13.28
CA THR A 320 1.17 26.02 -13.83
C THR A 320 1.62 24.99 -14.86
N HIS A 321 0.89 23.89 -14.96
CA HIS A 321 1.06 22.82 -15.94
C HIS A 321 0.27 23.09 -17.22
#